data_AF-A0A198GDC0-F1
#
_entry.id   AF-A0A198GDC0-F1
#
_cell.length_a   1.000
_cell.length_b   1.000
_cell.length_c   1.000
_cell.angle_alpha   90.00
_cell.angle_beta   90.00
_cell.angle_gamma   90.00
#
_symmetry.space_group_name_H-M   'P 1'
#
loop_
_entity.id
_entity.type
_entity.pdbx_description
1 polymer ?
#
loop_
_entity_poly.entity_id
_entity_poly.type
_entity_poly.pdbx_seq_one_letter_code
_entity_poly.pdbx_strand_id
1 'polypeptide(L)'
;MNKTRQQFEEFIKFYMDDTEINNKFETANNGLNYADRDIDLMWITWQASRESLINNLEPAAWMYPVFHDDKMQFTTDAVTSENIDIHFQSHGSPFKVIPLYRLD
;
A
#
# COMPACT_ATOMS: atom_id res chain seq x y z
N MET A 1 2.66 -7.03 -5.37
CA MET A 1 3.82 -7.17 -4.45
C MET A 1 5.08 -6.42 -4.93
N ASN A 2 5.36 -6.31 -6.25
CA ASN A 2 6.58 -5.64 -6.73
C ASN A 2 6.69 -4.11 -6.53
N LYS A 3 5.58 -3.38 -6.40
CA LYS A 3 5.62 -1.91 -6.32
C LYS A 3 6.30 -1.39 -5.05
N THR A 4 6.09 -2.05 -3.91
CA THR A 4 6.65 -1.64 -2.61
C THR A 4 8.16 -1.83 -2.55
N ARG A 5 8.69 -2.87 -3.21
CA ARG A 5 10.13 -3.15 -3.28
C ARG A 5 10.86 -2.12 -4.14
N GLN A 6 10.33 -1.81 -5.31
CA GLN A 6 10.94 -0.78 -6.18
C GLN A 6 11.00 0.59 -5.48
N GLN A 7 9.93 0.99 -4.77
CA GLN A 7 9.92 2.22 -3.98
C GLN A 7 10.99 2.25 -2.89
N PHE A 8 11.24 1.11 -2.24
CA PHE A 8 12.33 0.99 -1.27
C PHE A 8 13.70 1.14 -1.96
N GLU A 9 13.94 0.46 -3.08
CA GLU A 9 15.23 0.55 -3.78
C GLU A 9 15.50 1.97 -4.29
N GLU A 10 14.48 2.68 -4.78
CA GLU A 10 14.58 4.10 -5.16
C GLU A 10 14.86 5.00 -3.95
N PHE A 11 14.23 4.72 -2.80
CA PHE A 11 14.51 5.43 -1.55
C PHE A 11 15.96 5.23 -1.11
N ILE A 12 16.48 4.00 -1.13
CA ILE A 12 17.87 3.70 -0.76
C ILE A 12 18.85 4.38 -1.72
N LYS A 13 18.57 4.36 -3.03
CA LYS A 13 19.39 5.04 -4.05
C LYS A 13 19.51 6.54 -3.83
N PHE A 14 18.49 7.17 -3.25
CA PHE A 14 18.56 8.60 -2.92
C PHE A 14 19.59 8.90 -1.80
N TYR A 15 19.85 7.96 -0.90
CA TYR A 15 20.69 8.16 0.30
C TYR A 15 22.05 7.45 0.23
N MET A 16 22.32 6.64 -0.78
CA MET A 16 23.59 5.92 -0.96
C MET A 16 24.30 6.37 -2.24
N ASP A 17 25.64 6.34 -2.22
CA ASP A 17 26.45 6.59 -3.42
C ASP A 17 26.24 5.45 -4.42
N ASP A 18 26.09 5.78 -5.71
CA ASP A 18 25.96 4.81 -6.81
C ASP A 18 27.07 3.74 -6.79
N THR A 19 28.26 4.13 -6.31
CA THR A 19 29.42 3.25 -6.19
C THR A 19 29.25 2.19 -5.10
N GLU A 20 28.50 2.49 -4.03
CA GLU A 20 28.20 1.58 -2.92
C GLU A 20 27.01 0.65 -3.20
N ILE A 21 26.14 1.03 -4.13
CA ILE A 21 24.89 0.31 -4.43
C ILE A 21 25.12 -0.95 -5.28
N ASN A 22 26.23 -1.02 -6.00
CA ASN A 22 26.52 -2.16 -6.87
C ASN A 22 26.50 -3.48 -6.06
N ASN A 23 25.60 -4.38 -6.45
CA ASN A 23 25.32 -5.68 -5.84
C ASN A 23 24.59 -5.68 -4.48
N LYS A 24 24.22 -4.51 -3.92
CA LYS A 24 23.51 -4.44 -2.63
C LYS A 24 22.05 -4.90 -2.68
N PHE A 25 21.42 -4.83 -3.86
CA PHE A 25 20.03 -5.27 -4.07
C PHE A 25 19.90 -6.73 -4.55
N GLU A 26 20.97 -7.52 -4.47
CA GLU A 26 20.87 -8.96 -4.74
C GLU A 26 19.88 -9.60 -3.75
N THR A 27 18.91 -10.36 -4.28
CA THR A 27 17.91 -11.01 -3.45
C THR A 27 18.28 -12.44 -3.12
N ALA A 28 18.00 -12.88 -1.91
CA ALA A 28 18.15 -14.27 -1.47
C ALA A 28 16.78 -14.94 -1.23
N ASN A 29 16.80 -16.24 -0.92
CA ASN A 29 15.61 -17.00 -0.53
C ASN A 29 14.42 -16.83 -1.48
N ASN A 30 14.63 -17.03 -2.79
CA ASN A 30 13.62 -16.86 -3.84
C ASN A 30 13.00 -15.46 -3.91
N GLY A 31 13.77 -14.43 -3.55
CA GLY A 31 13.30 -13.05 -3.58
C GLY A 31 12.54 -12.63 -2.32
N LEU A 32 12.54 -13.43 -1.24
CA LEU A 32 11.89 -13.02 0.00
C LEU A 32 12.64 -11.89 0.71
N ASN A 33 13.97 -11.85 0.60
CA ASN A 33 14.81 -10.95 1.38
C ASN A 33 16.05 -10.53 0.57
N TYR A 34 16.83 -9.56 1.08
CA TYR A 34 18.09 -9.14 0.46
C TYR A 34 19.27 -9.97 0.99
N ALA A 35 20.26 -10.22 0.13
CA ALA A 35 21.48 -10.97 0.50
C ALA A 35 22.40 -10.13 1.39
N ASP A 36 22.46 -8.82 1.17
CA ASP A 36 23.13 -7.87 2.05
C ASP A 36 22.30 -7.68 3.33
N ARG A 37 22.92 -7.98 4.48
CA ARG A 37 22.27 -7.93 5.80
C ARG A 37 21.70 -6.55 6.12
N ASP A 38 22.43 -5.49 5.79
CA ASP A 38 22.05 -4.14 6.20
C ASP A 38 20.88 -3.66 5.33
N ILE A 39 20.91 -3.96 4.03
CA ILE A 39 19.76 -3.73 3.14
C ILE A 39 18.54 -4.54 3.57
N ASP A 40 18.72 -5.79 4.01
CA ASP A 40 17.62 -6.64 4.48
C ASP A 40 16.94 -6.08 5.74
N LEU A 41 17.73 -5.62 6.71
CA LEU A 41 17.21 -4.96 7.91
C LEU A 41 16.47 -3.65 7.59
N MET A 42 17.00 -2.85 6.65
CA MET A 42 16.33 -1.64 6.16
C MET A 42 15.02 -1.99 5.47
N TRP A 43 14.97 -3.05 4.66
CA TRP A 43 13.77 -3.54 4.00
C TRP A 43 12.69 -3.97 5.00
N ILE A 44 13.04 -4.75 6.03
CA ILE A 44 12.12 -5.18 7.09
C ILE A 44 11.56 -3.97 7.82
N THR A 45 12.43 -3.01 8.19
CA THR A 45 12.01 -1.78 8.90
C THR A 45 11.11 -0.91 8.03
N TRP A 46 11.42 -0.80 6.74
CA TRP A 46 10.59 -0.09 5.77
C TRP A 46 9.20 -0.70 5.65
N GLN A 47 9.11 -2.04 5.53
CA GLN A 47 7.84 -2.74 5.49
C GLN A 47 7.03 -2.50 6.77
N ALA A 48 7.65 -2.67 7.94
CA ALA A 48 7.00 -2.44 9.23
C ALA A 48 6.51 -0.99 9.39
N SER A 49 7.29 0.00 8.92
CA SER A 49 6.88 1.41 8.90
C SER A 49 5.66 1.63 8.03
N ARG A 50 5.59 1.02 6.82
CA ARG A 50 4.43 1.15 5.93
C ARG A 50 3.21 0.40 6.44
N GLU A 51 3.39 -0.76 7.05
CA GLU A 51 2.31 -1.48 7.73
C GLU A 51 1.79 -0.67 8.92
N SER A 52 2.68 -0.07 9.72
CA SER A 52 2.29 0.85 10.79
C SER A 52 1.61 2.10 10.26
N LEU A 53 2.04 2.64 9.12
CA LEU A 53 1.40 3.78 8.47
C LEU A 53 0.00 3.38 8.01
N ILE A 54 -0.16 2.26 7.32
CA ILE A 54 -1.48 1.77 6.88
C ILE A 54 -2.40 1.47 8.08
N ASN A 55 -1.86 0.92 9.17
CA ASN A 55 -2.63 0.56 10.35
C ASN A 55 -2.94 1.75 11.28
N ASN A 56 -2.16 2.83 11.24
CA ASN A 56 -2.35 4.02 12.08
C ASN A 56 -2.88 5.24 11.31
N LEU A 57 -2.89 5.20 9.97
CA LEU A 57 -3.52 6.24 9.17
C LEU A 57 -5.02 6.03 9.23
N GLU A 58 -5.72 7.00 9.80
CA GLU A 58 -7.14 7.13 9.55
C GLU A 58 -7.35 7.38 8.06
N PRO A 59 -8.26 6.64 7.40
CA PRO A 59 -8.58 6.91 6.01
C PRO A 59 -9.00 8.37 5.85
N ALA A 60 -8.39 9.06 4.88
CA ALA A 60 -8.74 10.43 4.57
C ALA A 60 -10.03 10.52 3.73
N ALA A 61 -10.40 9.42 3.08
CA ALA A 61 -11.65 9.26 2.34
C ALA A 61 -11.99 7.77 2.17
N TRP A 62 -13.20 7.50 1.69
CA TRP A 62 -13.69 6.16 1.35
C TRP A 62 -14.34 6.22 -0.01
N MET A 63 -13.92 5.32 -0.90
CA MET A 63 -14.43 5.21 -2.25
C MET A 63 -15.41 4.03 -2.34
N TYR A 64 -16.54 4.23 -3.01
CA TYR A 64 -17.56 3.22 -3.19
C TYR A 64 -18.19 3.32 -4.59
N PRO A 65 -18.59 2.19 -5.18
CA PRO A 65 -19.31 2.18 -6.44
C PRO A 65 -20.78 2.58 -6.22
N VAL A 66 -21.36 3.21 -7.22
CA VAL A 66 -22.76 3.61 -7.23
C VAL A 66 -23.53 2.72 -8.19
N PHE A 67 -24.70 2.27 -7.79
CA PHE A 67 -25.54 1.44 -8.64
C PHE A 67 -25.96 2.22 -9.90
N HIS A 68 -25.83 1.60 -11.07
CA HIS A 68 -26.10 2.21 -12.39
C HIS A 68 -25.20 3.38 -12.81
N ASP A 69 -24.04 3.56 -12.18
CA ASP A 69 -23.01 4.49 -12.65
C ASP A 69 -21.65 3.76 -12.72
N ASP A 70 -20.93 3.97 -13.83
CA ASP A 70 -19.56 3.45 -13.99
C ASP A 70 -18.56 4.25 -13.14
N LYS A 71 -18.99 5.38 -12.58
CA LYS A 71 -18.16 6.24 -11.74
C LYS A 71 -18.19 5.81 -10.29
N MET A 72 -17.00 5.78 -9.69
CA MET A 72 -16.84 5.69 -8.25
C MET A 72 -17.18 7.04 -7.60
N GLN A 73 -17.89 6.99 -6.48
CA GLN A 73 -18.03 8.14 -5.58
C GLN A 73 -17.09 8.00 -4.39
N PHE A 74 -16.83 9.11 -3.70
CA PHE A 74 -16.06 9.11 -2.47
C PHE A 74 -16.70 10.00 -1.40
N THR A 75 -16.53 9.63 -0.14
CA THR A 75 -16.87 10.44 1.03
C THR A 75 -15.63 10.64 1.90
N THR A 76 -15.54 11.77 2.59
CA THR A 76 -14.52 12.02 3.63
C THR A 76 -15.08 11.86 5.04
N ASP A 77 -16.34 11.48 5.17
CA ASP A 77 -16.99 11.24 6.46
C ASP A 77 -17.01 9.74 6.79
N ALA A 78 -16.39 9.39 7.92
CA ALA A 78 -16.27 8.01 8.40
C ALA A 78 -17.64 7.40 8.69
N VAL A 79 -18.53 8.17 9.31
CA VAL A 79 -19.88 7.71 9.67
C VAL A 79 -20.68 7.43 8.40
N THR A 80 -20.63 8.33 7.42
CA THR A 80 -21.22 8.07 6.11
C THR A 80 -20.68 6.79 5.50
N SER A 81 -19.37 6.54 5.57
CA SER A 81 -18.73 5.34 5.00
C SER A 81 -19.20 4.02 5.63
N GLU A 82 -19.44 3.99 6.94
CA GLU A 82 -19.91 2.82 7.67
C GLU A 82 -21.38 2.49 7.35
N ASN A 83 -22.15 3.49 6.93
CA ASN A 83 -23.57 3.39 6.62
C ASN A 83 -23.87 3.27 5.11
N ILE A 84 -22.85 3.05 4.27
CA ILE A 84 -23.06 2.78 2.85
C ILE A 84 -23.61 1.36 2.71
N ASP A 85 -24.95 1.25 2.67
CA ASP A 85 -25.65 0.00 2.41
C ASP A 85 -25.50 -0.43 0.95
N ILE A 86 -24.53 -1.28 0.67
CA ILE A 86 -24.29 -1.84 -0.66
C ILE A 86 -25.30 -2.97 -0.90
N HIS A 87 -26.44 -2.61 -1.50
CA HIS A 87 -27.47 -3.55 -1.90
C HIS A 87 -27.02 -4.39 -3.11
N PHE A 88 -27.14 -5.72 -2.97
CA PHE A 88 -26.77 -6.70 -3.99
C PHE A 88 -27.89 -6.91 -5.02
N GLN A 89 -27.52 -7.14 -6.29
CA GLN A 89 -28.35 -7.91 -7.23
C GLN A 89 -27.73 -9.30 -7.46
N SER A 90 -28.56 -10.33 -7.27
CA SER A 90 -28.51 -11.80 -7.45
C SER A 90 -27.20 -12.61 -7.72
N HIS A 91 -26.03 -12.02 -7.97
CA HIS A 91 -24.84 -12.76 -8.44
C HIS A 91 -23.53 -12.46 -7.67
N GLY A 92 -23.62 -12.18 -6.37
CA GLY A 92 -22.74 -12.89 -5.43
C GLY A 92 -21.45 -12.24 -4.94
N SER A 93 -21.25 -10.92 -4.93
CA SER A 93 -20.24 -10.31 -4.06
C SER A 93 -20.60 -8.87 -3.68
N PRO A 94 -20.43 -8.48 -2.40
CA PRO A 94 -20.67 -7.09 -2.00
C PRO A 94 -19.62 -6.26 -2.71
N PHE A 95 -20.00 -5.12 -3.28
CA PHE A 95 -19.00 -4.11 -3.50
C PHE A 95 -18.39 -3.74 -2.14
N LYS A 96 -17.08 -3.57 -2.09
CA LYS A 96 -16.36 -3.25 -0.86
C LYS A 96 -16.03 -1.77 -0.88
N VAL A 97 -16.38 -1.05 0.19
CA VAL A 97 -15.89 0.31 0.44
C VAL A 97 -14.36 0.26 0.55
N ILE A 98 -13.67 1.09 -0.23
CA ILE A 98 -12.21 1.14 -0.29
C ILE A 98 -11.72 2.38 0.46
N PRO A 99 -11.02 2.23 1.60
CA PRO A 99 -10.41 3.37 2.27
C PRO A 99 -9.26 3.95 1.44
N LEU A 100 -9.18 5.28 1.38
CA LEU A 100 -8.15 6.06 0.72
C LEU A 100 -7.32 6.78 1.79
N TYR A 101 -6.00 6.65 1.69
CA TYR A 101 -5.06 7.21 2.65
C TYR A 101 -4.32 8.39 2.03
N ARG A 102 -4.03 9.42 2.82
CA ARG A 102 -3.09 10.47 2.38
C ARG A 102 -1.68 9.93 2.51
N LEU A 103 -0.92 10.11 1.44
CA LEU A 103 0.52 9.94 1.41
C LEU A 103 1.07 11.37 1.39
N ASP A 104 1.27 11.94 2.57
CA ASP A 104 1.99 13.20 2.74
C ASP A 104 3.50 13.04 2.44
#